data_AF-A0A1F4PGK2-F1
#
_entry.id   AF-A0A1F4PGK2-F1
#
_cell.length_a   1.000
_cell.length_b   1.000
_cell.length_c   1.000
_cell.angle_alpha   90.00
_cell.angle_beta   90.00
_cell.angle_gamma   90.00
#
_symmetry.space_group_name_H-M   'P 1'
#
loop_
_entity.id
_entity.type
_entity.pdbx_description
1 polymer ?
#
loop_
_entity_poly.entity_id
_entity_poly.type
_entity_poly.pdbx_seq_one_letter_code
_entity_poly.pdbx_strand_id
1 'polypeptide(L)'
;ARANQVGFCRITMLGFMRLSTQARVLSRALTNTEAWDIYQRYLATPNLVFLAEPSNLEPHFLLLTKDVGLPNRYWTDAYLAAFALATKARLVSFDGDFQRFGGLDFLYLSVPQP
;
A
#
# COMPACT_ATOMS: atom_id res chain seq x y z
N ALA A 1 15.37 12.75 -0.20
CA ALA A 1 15.66 12.40 -1.61
C ALA A 1 14.35 12.04 -2.30
N ARG A 2 14.15 12.40 -3.58
CA ARG A 2 13.02 11.84 -4.35
C ARG A 2 13.29 10.35 -4.54
N ALA A 3 12.29 9.50 -4.31
CA ALA A 3 12.40 8.09 -4.65
C ALA A 3 12.38 7.97 -6.18
N ASN A 4 13.33 7.24 -6.75
CA ASN A 4 13.41 7.04 -8.22
C ASN A 4 12.45 5.95 -8.71
N GLN A 5 11.77 5.25 -7.80
CA GLN A 5 10.84 4.17 -8.10
C GLN A 5 9.62 4.20 -7.19
N VAL A 6 8.48 3.73 -7.71
CA VAL A 6 7.22 3.54 -6.99
C VAL A 6 6.84 2.06 -7.12
N GLY A 7 6.49 1.43 -5.99
CA GLY A 7 6.23 0.00 -5.93
C GLY A 7 4.76 -0.34 -5.69
N PHE A 8 4.24 -1.33 -6.41
CA PHE A 8 3.09 -2.11 -5.95
C PHE A 8 3.59 -3.33 -5.19
N CYS A 9 3.03 -3.61 -4.02
CA CYS A 9 2.98 -4.98 -3.49
C CYS A 9 1.64 -5.63 -3.84
N ARG A 10 1.50 -6.94 -3.61
CA ARG A 10 0.26 -7.68 -3.93
C ARG A 10 -0.97 -7.05 -3.28
N ILE A 11 -0.88 -6.62 -2.03
CA ILE A 11 -2.02 -6.02 -1.30
C ILE A 11 -2.43 -4.69 -1.92
N THR A 12 -1.48 -3.80 -2.26
CA THR A 12 -1.80 -2.54 -2.94
C THR A 12 -2.38 -2.75 -4.33
N MET A 13 -1.90 -3.75 -5.08
CA MET A 13 -2.49 -4.16 -6.35
C MET A 13 -3.93 -4.63 -6.17
N LEU A 14 -4.19 -5.53 -5.21
CA LEU A 14 -5.55 -6.02 -4.93
C LEU A 14 -6.47 -4.88 -4.47
N GLY A 15 -5.94 -3.93 -3.70
CA GLY A 15 -6.63 -2.70 -3.31
C GLY A 15 -7.03 -1.87 -4.53
N PHE A 16 -6.10 -1.65 -5.47
CA PHE A 16 -6.38 -0.98 -6.74
C PHE A 16 -7.50 -1.71 -7.49
N MET A 17 -7.36 -3.02 -7.74
CA MET A 17 -8.35 -3.80 -8.48
C MET A 17 -9.74 -3.71 -7.84
N ARG A 18 -9.83 -3.88 -6.52
CA ARG A 18 -11.10 -3.85 -5.78
C ARG A 18 -11.77 -2.48 -5.81
N LEU A 19 -11.01 -1.41 -5.60
CA LEU A 19 -11.56 -0.05 -5.54
C LEU A 19 -11.91 0.47 -6.94
N SER A 20 -11.07 0.19 -7.94
CA SER A 20 -11.29 0.68 -9.30
C SER A 20 -12.48 0.03 -10.00
N THR A 21 -12.91 -1.15 -9.54
CA THR A 21 -14.05 -1.89 -10.10
C THR A 21 -15.32 -1.77 -9.27
N GLN A 22 -15.33 -0.91 -8.23
CA GLN A 22 -16.45 -0.75 -7.32
C GLN A 22 -17.23 0.55 -7.60
N ALA A 23 -18.48 0.41 -8.05
CA ALA A 23 -19.36 1.56 -8.40
C ALA A 23 -19.73 2.46 -7.20
N ARG A 24 -19.55 1.98 -5.97
CA ARG A 24 -19.69 2.80 -4.75
C ARG A 24 -18.52 3.78 -4.57
N VAL A 25 -17.37 3.47 -5.16
CA VAL A 25 -16.12 4.24 -4.99
C VAL A 25 -15.89 5.18 -6.16
N LEU A 26 -16.09 4.70 -7.39
CA LEU A 26 -15.92 5.51 -8.60
C LEU A 26 -17.27 5.76 -9.29
N SER A 27 -17.47 6.98 -9.77
CA SER A 27 -18.65 7.37 -10.57
C SER A 27 -18.80 6.52 -11.85
N ARG A 28 -17.66 6.09 -12.41
CA ARG A 28 -17.57 5.03 -13.42
C ARG A 28 -16.64 3.95 -12.92
N ALA A 29 -17.20 2.85 -12.42
CA ALA A 29 -16.42 1.66 -12.13
C ALA A 29 -15.82 1.10 -13.43
N LEU A 30 -14.56 0.67 -13.33
CA LEU A 30 -13.90 -0.08 -14.39
C LEU A 30 -14.44 -1.51 -14.45
N THR A 31 -14.39 -2.11 -15.62
CA THR A 31 -14.45 -3.56 -15.78
C THR A 31 -13.16 -4.20 -15.27
N ASN A 32 -13.21 -5.51 -14.98
CA ASN A 32 -12.01 -6.26 -14.58
C ASN A 32 -10.90 -6.17 -15.64
N THR A 33 -11.25 -6.20 -16.92
CA THR A 33 -10.29 -6.06 -18.03
C THR A 33 -9.62 -4.70 -18.03
N GLU A 34 -10.38 -3.61 -17.92
CA GLU A 34 -9.80 -2.25 -17.86
C GLU A 34 -8.86 -2.08 -16.66
N ALA A 35 -9.20 -2.66 -15.50
CA ALA A 35 -8.34 -2.62 -14.33
C ALA A 35 -7.01 -3.36 -14.56
N TRP A 36 -7.05 -4.55 -15.17
CA TRP A 36 -5.84 -5.27 -15.56
C TRP A 36 -5.00 -4.51 -16.58
N ASP A 37 -5.62 -3.93 -17.61
CA ASP A 37 -4.93 -3.17 -18.64
C ASP A 37 -4.21 -1.95 -18.06
N ILE A 38 -4.82 -1.26 -17.09
CA ILE A 38 -4.18 -0.15 -16.38
C ILE A 38 -3.00 -0.65 -15.54
N TYR A 39 -3.19 -1.71 -14.75
CA TYR A 39 -2.13 -2.24 -13.90
C TYR A 39 -0.91 -2.72 -14.71
N GLN A 40 -1.14 -3.40 -15.84
CA GLN A 40 -0.08 -3.85 -16.74
C GLN A 40 0.66 -2.66 -17.37
N ARG A 41 -0.06 -1.61 -17.78
CA ARG A 41 0.56 -0.36 -18.27
C ARG A 41 1.40 0.33 -17.20
N TYR A 42 0.95 0.32 -15.94
CA TYR A 42 1.76 0.81 -14.84
C TYR A 42 3.07 0.02 -14.73
N LEU A 43 3.03 -1.31 -14.72
CA LEU A 43 4.24 -2.13 -14.63
C LEU A 43 5.15 -2.03 -15.86
N ALA A 44 4.63 -1.59 -17.01
CA ALA A 44 5.44 -1.29 -18.20
C ALA A 44 6.15 0.09 -18.13
N THR A 45 5.83 0.92 -17.13
CA THR A 45 6.41 2.26 -16.98
C THR A 45 7.77 2.18 -16.26
N PRO A 46 8.86 2.84 -16.75
CA PRO A 46 10.25 2.64 -16.28
C PRO A 46 10.56 2.79 -14.79
N ASN A 47 9.65 3.31 -13.96
CA ASN A 47 9.85 3.53 -12.54
C ASN A 47 8.78 2.88 -11.66
N LEU A 48 7.88 2.09 -12.24
CA LEU A 48 6.84 1.35 -11.52
C LEU A 48 7.20 -0.11 -11.49
N VAL A 49 7.32 -0.65 -10.27
CA VAL A 49 7.80 -2.01 -10.06
C VAL A 49 6.81 -2.81 -9.22
N PHE A 50 6.76 -4.12 -9.44
CA PHE A 50 6.14 -5.02 -8.49
C PHE A 50 7.18 -5.48 -7.47
N LEU A 51 6.88 -5.27 -6.19
CA LEU A 51 7.68 -5.72 -5.07
C LEU A 51 7.06 -7.02 -4.53
N ALA A 52 7.81 -8.11 -4.64
CA ALA A 52 7.47 -9.36 -3.99
C ALA A 52 7.57 -9.22 -2.47
N GLU A 53 6.85 -10.08 -1.75
CA GLU A 53 6.93 -10.13 -0.29
C GLU A 53 8.37 -10.42 0.16
N PRO A 54 8.96 -9.57 1.02
CA PRO A 54 10.32 -9.80 1.51
C PRO A 54 10.31 -10.94 2.52
N SER A 55 11.33 -11.80 2.48
CA SER A 55 11.43 -12.98 3.34
C SER A 55 11.53 -12.66 4.84
N ASN A 56 11.93 -11.43 5.18
CA ASN A 56 12.00 -10.92 6.55
C ASN A 56 10.75 -10.12 6.98
N LEU A 57 9.60 -10.28 6.32
CA LEU A 57 8.35 -9.58 6.70
C LEU A 57 7.85 -10.00 8.09
N GLU A 58 7.83 -11.31 8.36
CA GLU A 58 7.17 -11.89 9.55
C GLU A 58 7.64 -11.29 10.88
N PRO A 59 8.95 -11.08 11.14
CA PRO A 59 9.40 -10.45 12.39
C PRO A 59 8.87 -9.02 12.57
N HIS A 60 8.80 -8.22 11.50
CA HIS A 60 8.24 -6.87 11.57
C HIS A 60 6.73 -6.92 11.79
N PHE A 61 6.05 -7.84 11.11
CA PHE A 61 4.61 -8.00 11.23
C PHE A 61 4.20 -8.45 12.63
N LEU A 62 4.90 -9.43 13.19
CA LEU A 62 4.74 -9.86 14.57
C LEU A 62 4.95 -8.69 15.55
N LEU A 63 6.02 -7.92 15.38
CA LEU A 63 6.30 -6.77 16.26
C LEU A 63 5.16 -5.74 16.25
N LEU A 64 4.63 -5.41 15.08
CA LEU A 64 3.56 -4.41 14.93
C LEU A 64 2.18 -4.91 15.39
N THR A 65 1.97 -6.22 15.51
CA THR A 65 0.67 -6.83 15.81
C THR A 65 0.60 -7.47 17.20
N LYS A 66 1.74 -7.73 17.84
CA LYS A 66 1.81 -8.37 19.16
C LYS A 66 1.45 -7.43 20.31
N ASP A 67 1.49 -6.11 20.09
CA ASP A 67 1.03 -5.13 21.08
C ASP A 67 -0.45 -5.33 21.39
N VAL A 68 -0.75 -5.45 22.69
CA VAL A 68 -2.12 -5.62 23.19
C VAL A 68 -2.91 -4.37 22.84
N GLY A 69 -3.84 -4.51 21.89
CA GLY A 69 -4.82 -3.47 21.60
C GLY A 69 -4.90 -3.02 20.15
N LEU A 70 -4.15 -3.61 19.20
CA LEU A 70 -4.36 -3.32 17.78
C LEU A 70 -5.72 -3.89 17.32
N PRO A 71 -6.70 -3.07 16.90
CA PRO A 71 -7.97 -3.59 16.44
C PRO A 71 -7.83 -4.46 15.17
N ASN A 72 -8.65 -5.50 15.06
CA ASN A 72 -8.60 -6.46 13.93
C ASN A 72 -8.78 -5.83 12.53
N ARG A 73 -9.26 -4.58 12.45
CA ARG A 73 -9.35 -3.87 11.16
C ARG A 73 -7.99 -3.45 10.58
N TYR A 74 -6.93 -3.38 11.41
CA TYR A 74 -5.61 -2.92 10.98
C TYR A 74 -4.67 -4.03 10.53
N TRP A 75 -5.10 -5.29 10.40
CA TRP A 75 -4.20 -6.37 9.97
C TRP A 75 -3.57 -6.09 8.60
N THR A 76 -4.35 -5.56 7.66
CA THR A 76 -3.84 -5.17 6.34
C THR A 76 -2.86 -3.99 6.43
N ASP A 77 -3.14 -3.00 7.27
CA ASP A 77 -2.27 -1.83 7.43
C ASP A 77 -0.98 -2.19 8.15
N ALA A 78 -1.05 -3.03 9.17
CA ALA A 78 0.12 -3.59 9.85
C ALA A 78 0.97 -4.42 8.90
N TYR A 79 0.35 -5.18 7.98
CA TYR A 79 1.08 -5.90 6.93
C TYR A 79 1.80 -4.93 5.99
N LEU A 80 1.14 -3.87 5.52
CA LEU A 80 1.76 -2.88 4.64
C LEU A 80 2.88 -2.10 5.34
N ALA A 81 2.72 -1.78 6.62
CA ALA A 81 3.76 -1.18 7.44
C ALA A 81 4.96 -2.13 7.63
N ALA A 82 4.71 -3.41 7.92
CA ALA A 82 5.75 -4.44 8.02
C ALA A 82 6.49 -4.63 6.69
N PHE A 83 5.78 -4.63 5.57
CA PHE A 83 6.35 -4.69 4.23
C PHE A 83 7.30 -3.49 3.97
N ALA A 84 6.86 -2.28 4.31
CA ALA A 84 7.67 -1.08 4.15
C ALA A 84 8.93 -1.11 5.03
N LEU A 85 8.81 -1.56 6.29
CA LEU A 85 9.97 -1.77 7.18
C LEU A 85 10.95 -2.80 6.61
N ALA A 86 10.45 -3.95 6.17
CA ALA A 86 11.26 -5.06 5.67
C ALA A 86 12.01 -4.70 4.37
N THR A 87 11.41 -3.88 3.51
CA THR A 87 12.02 -3.41 2.25
C THR A 87 12.77 -2.08 2.38
N LYS A 88 12.71 -1.43 3.55
CA LYS A 88 13.17 -0.05 3.77
C LYS A 88 12.54 0.95 2.79
N ALA A 89 11.33 0.65 2.31
CA ALA A 89 10.58 1.53 1.45
C ALA A 89 9.86 2.60 2.28
N ARG A 90 9.65 3.77 1.67
CA ARG A 90 8.72 4.76 2.20
C ARG A 90 7.29 4.34 1.90
N LEU A 91 6.44 4.28 2.91
CA LEU A 91 5.01 4.13 2.71
C LEU A 91 4.39 5.48 2.40
N VAL A 92 3.54 5.53 1.37
CA VAL A 92 2.82 6.74 0.95
C VAL A 92 1.33 6.43 0.99
N SER A 93 0.55 7.20 1.75
CA SER A 93 -0.90 6.96 1.89
C SER A 93 -1.66 8.24 2.20
N PHE A 94 -2.93 8.29 1.77
CA PHE A 94 -3.93 9.28 2.22
C PHE A 94 -4.57 8.90 3.55
N ASP A 95 -4.28 7.71 4.07
CA ASP A 95 -4.75 7.24 5.37
C ASP A 95 -3.75 7.61 6.45
N GLY A 96 -4.19 8.42 7.42
CA GLY A 96 -3.38 8.86 8.54
C GLY A 96 -3.14 7.77 9.58
N ASP A 97 -3.90 6.67 9.53
CA ASP A 97 -3.80 5.60 10.52
C ASP A 97 -2.42 4.93 10.53
N PHE A 98 -1.63 5.04 9.46
CA PHE A 98 -0.25 4.54 9.41
C PHE A 98 0.72 5.25 10.36
N GLN A 99 0.39 6.44 10.87
CA GLN A 99 1.20 7.14 11.87
C GLN A 99 1.37 6.36 13.17
N ARG A 100 0.50 5.37 13.44
CA ARG A 100 0.59 4.50 14.63
C ARG A 100 1.77 3.52 14.59
N PHE A 101 2.28 3.19 13.41
CA PHE A 101 3.32 2.16 13.27
C PHE A 101 4.71 2.79 13.43
N GLY A 102 5.33 2.57 14.59
CA GLY A 102 6.64 3.11 14.91
C GLY A 102 7.74 2.65 13.95
N GLY A 103 8.69 3.55 13.65
CA GLY A 103 9.85 3.27 12.79
C GLY A 103 9.57 3.32 11.28
N LEU A 104 8.32 3.56 10.87
CA LEU A 104 7.92 3.66 9.47
C LEU A 104 8.41 4.98 8.84
N ASP A 105 9.11 4.92 7.71
CA ASP A 105 9.25 6.10 6.83
C ASP A 105 7.90 6.31 6.13
N PHE A 106 7.10 7.23 6.66
CA PHE A 106 5.74 7.47 6.22
C PHE A 106 5.57 8.88 5.64
N LEU A 107 5.04 8.95 4.42
CA LEU A 107 4.53 10.18 3.82
C LEU A 107 3.01 10.15 3.78
N TYR A 108 2.41 10.90 4.70
CA TYR A 108 0.99 11.20 4.67
C TYR A 108 0.69 12.20 3.54
N LEU A 109 -0.16 11.80 2.60
CA LEU A 109 -0.68 12.70 1.58
C LEU A 109 -1.96 13.35 2.12
N SER A 110 -1.86 14.59 2.57
CA SER A 110 -3.04 15.42 2.79
C SER A 110 -3.52 15.97 1.46
N VAL A 111 -4.82 15.94 1.20
CA VAL A 111 -5.41 16.74 0.12
C VAL A 111 -5.06 18.21 0.40
N PRO A 112 -4.51 18.97 -0.57
CA PRO A 112 -4.30 20.40 -0.38
C PRO A 112 -5.63 21.04 0.04
N GLN A 113 -5.62 21.81 1.12
CA GLN A 113 -6.78 22.65 1.42
C GLN A 113 -6.97 23.63 0.25
N PRO A 114 -8.21 23.85 -0.22
CA PRO A 114 -8.48 24.76 -1.32
C PRO A 114 -7.97 26.18 -1.04
#